data_AF-A0A432U1P8-F1
#
_entry.id   AF-A0A432U1P8-F1
#
_cell.length_a   1.000
_cell.length_b   1.000
_cell.length_c   1.000
_cell.angle_alpha   90.00
_cell.angle_beta   90.00
_cell.angle_gamma   90.00
#
_symmetry.space_group_name_H-M   'P 1'
#
loop_
_entity.id
_entity.type
_entity.pdbx_description
1 polymer ?
#
loop_
_entity_poly.entity_id
_entity_poly.type
_entity_poly.pdbx_seq_one_letter_code
_entity_poly.pdbx_strand_id
1 'polypeptide(L)'
;MKSDVSLLRRLGAIAYDIILAFSLAFSIVGAILIAFFDKQAQTDLLMFGIYLITVYFYFTWSWVKGRQTLGMKTWKFQIEQSNGDNITHKQAFVRFALATISFAVVGLGFVYQLFNKDNLAWHDKHSKTRLIKN
;
A
#
# COMPACT_ATOMS: atom_id res chain seq x y z
N MET A 1 -10.92 0.36 18.59
CA MET A 1 -9.78 -0.05 17.75
C MET A 1 -8.80 1.12 17.72
N LYS A 2 -7.57 0.97 18.21
CA LYS A 2 -6.55 2.04 18.22
C LYS A 2 -5.29 1.55 17.54
N SER A 3 -4.57 2.46 16.89
CA SER A 3 -3.22 2.19 16.39
C SER A 3 -2.18 2.82 17.32
N ASP A 4 -1.07 2.12 17.54
CA ASP A 4 0.08 2.58 18.31
C ASP A 4 1.25 3.02 17.41
N VAL A 5 1.08 2.98 16.09
CA VAL A 5 2.10 3.35 15.10
C VAL A 5 2.04 4.83 14.79
N SER A 6 3.14 5.54 15.08
CA SER A 6 3.25 6.97 14.83
C SER A 6 3.25 7.31 13.33
N LEU A 7 2.86 8.54 13.02
CA LEU A 7 2.82 9.03 11.64
C LEU A 7 4.18 8.98 10.95
N LEU A 8 5.28 9.29 11.66
CA LEU A 8 6.64 9.20 11.08
C LEU A 8 7.01 7.77 10.66
N ARG A 9 6.65 6.75 11.45
CA ARG A 9 6.90 5.35 11.06
C ARG A 9 6.07 4.95 9.84
N ARG A 10 4.83 5.44 9.75
CA ARG A 10 3.96 5.21 8.59
C ARG A 10 4.53 5.87 7.33
N LEU A 11 4.91 7.14 7.41
CA LEU A 11 5.53 7.87 6.30
C LEU A 11 6.85 7.23 5.87
N GLY A 12 7.67 6.81 6.83
CA GLY A 12 8.90 6.08 6.57
C GLY A 12 8.63 4.79 5.78
N ALA A 13 7.72 3.94 6.26
CA ALA A 13 7.36 2.72 5.55
C ALA A 13 6.80 2.99 4.14
N ILE A 14 5.96 4.02 3.99
CA ILE A 14 5.42 4.44 2.70
C ILE A 14 6.54 4.87 1.75
N ALA A 15 7.51 5.67 2.22
CA ALA A 15 8.64 6.08 1.39
C ALA A 15 9.45 4.87 0.89
N TYR A 16 9.70 3.88 1.75
CA TYR A 16 10.32 2.61 1.36
C TYR A 16 9.48 1.86 0.32
N ASP A 17 8.19 1.70 0.59
CA ASP A 17 7.29 0.94 -0.30
C ASP A 17 7.07 1.63 -1.65
N ILE A 18 7.10 2.97 -1.73
CA ILE A 18 7.01 3.72 -2.99
C ILE A 18 8.19 3.37 -3.89
N ILE A 19 9.41 3.42 -3.35
CA ILE A 19 10.63 3.10 -4.12
C ILE A 19 10.60 1.64 -4.58
N LEU A 20 10.23 0.73 -3.69
CA LEU A 20 10.16 -0.70 -3.99
C LEU A 20 9.09 -1.02 -5.04
N ALA A 21 7.87 -0.51 -4.85
CA ALA A 21 6.77 -0.75 -5.77
C ALA A 21 7.04 -0.13 -7.15
N PHE A 22 7.61 1.07 -7.18
CA PHE A 22 8.02 1.74 -8.42
C PHE A 22 9.10 0.93 -9.15
N SER A 23 10.17 0.53 -8.46
CA SER A 23 11.26 -0.26 -9.04
C SER A 23 10.76 -1.61 -9.58
N LEU A 24 9.93 -2.31 -8.80
CA LEU A 24 9.33 -3.58 -9.20
C LEU A 24 8.45 -3.44 -10.45
N ALA A 25 7.55 -2.46 -10.44
CA ALA A 25 6.64 -2.22 -11.56
C ALA A 25 7.38 -1.78 -12.82
N PHE A 26 8.36 -0.87 -12.69
CA PHE A 26 9.21 -0.44 -13.80
C PHE A 26 10.00 -1.62 -14.40
N SER A 27 10.56 -2.48 -13.56
CA SER A 27 11.32 -3.67 -14.01
C SER A 27 10.43 -4.66 -14.76
N ILE A 28 9.20 -4.91 -14.27
CA ILE A 28 8.25 -5.80 -14.94
C ILE A 28 7.79 -5.23 -16.29
N VAL A 29 7.43 -3.94 -16.31
CA VAL A 29 7.05 -3.24 -17.54
C VAL A 29 8.19 -3.28 -18.56
N GLY A 30 9.42 -2.97 -18.14
CA GLY A 30 10.61 -3.02 -18.99
C GLY A 30 10.89 -4.42 -19.54
N ALA A 31 10.76 -5.46 -18.71
CA ALA A 31 10.95 -6.84 -19.15
C ALA A 31 9.90 -7.26 -20.21
N ILE A 32 8.64 -6.89 -20.01
CA ILE A 32 7.56 -7.16 -20.99
C ILE A 32 7.82 -6.42 -22.30
N LEU A 33 8.22 -5.14 -22.21
CA LEU A 33 8.57 -4.35 -23.39
C LEU A 33 9.70 -5.00 -24.19
N ILE A 34 10.76 -5.50 -23.54
CA ILE A 34 11.88 -6.14 -24.24
C ILE A 34 11.51 -7.49 -24.84
N ALA A 35 10.66 -8.27 -24.15
CA ALA A 35 10.35 -9.63 -24.54
C ALA A 35 9.28 -9.74 -25.64
N PHE A 36 8.33 -8.80 -25.69
CA PHE A 36 7.13 -8.94 -26.53
C PHE A 36 6.92 -7.79 -27.53
N PHE A 37 7.62 -6.68 -27.37
CA PHE A 37 7.50 -5.52 -28.25
C PHE A 37 8.90 -5.20 -28.75
N ASP A 38 9.09 -4.83 -30.02
CA ASP A 38 10.43 -4.54 -30.59
C ASP A 38 11.01 -3.20 -30.06
N LYS A 39 10.95 -2.99 -28.74
CA LYS A 39 11.29 -1.76 -28.01
C LYS A 39 10.45 -0.55 -28.45
N GLN A 40 9.34 -0.79 -29.14
CA GLN A 40 8.41 0.26 -29.55
C GLN A 40 7.58 0.70 -28.35
N ALA A 41 7.46 2.02 -28.15
CA ALA A 41 6.60 2.59 -27.12
C ALA A 41 5.15 2.18 -27.41
N GLN A 42 4.63 1.25 -26.60
CA GLN A 42 3.24 0.84 -26.67
C GLN A 42 2.35 1.89 -26.00
N THR A 43 1.05 1.89 -26.30
CA THR A 43 0.08 2.85 -25.75
C THR A 43 0.21 2.98 -24.23
N ASP A 44 0.31 4.23 -23.75
CA ASP A 44 0.49 4.59 -22.34
C ASP A 44 -0.51 3.86 -21.41
N LEU A 45 -1.72 3.59 -21.90
CA LEU A 45 -2.77 2.94 -21.13
C LEU A 45 -2.47 1.48 -20.75
N LEU A 46 -1.86 0.70 -21.65
CA LEU A 46 -1.54 -0.71 -21.37
C LEU A 46 -0.43 -0.81 -20.32
N MET A 47 0.62 -0.01 -20.50
CA MET A 47 1.76 0.05 -19.57
C MET A 47 1.34 0.56 -18.19
N PHE A 48 0.51 1.61 -18.17
CA PHE A 48 -0.09 2.09 -16.93
C PHE A 48 -0.97 1.03 -16.26
N GLY A 49 -1.73 0.25 -17.03
CA GLY A 49 -2.51 -0.88 -16.53
C GLY A 49 -1.65 -1.95 -15.86
N ILE A 50 -0.56 -2.37 -16.50
CA ILE A 50 0.40 -3.33 -15.92
C ILE A 50 1.00 -2.77 -14.64
N TYR A 51 1.46 -1.52 -14.67
CA TYR A 51 2.00 -0.83 -13.49
C TYR A 51 1.02 -0.86 -12.32
N LEU A 52 -0.24 -0.47 -12.54
CA LEU A 52 -1.27 -0.48 -11.51
C LEU A 52 -1.53 -1.88 -10.95
N ILE A 53 -1.61 -2.90 -11.81
CA ILE A 53 -1.81 -4.29 -11.39
C ILE A 53 -0.64 -4.77 -10.55
N THR A 54 0.60 -4.50 -10.96
CA THR A 54 1.80 -4.88 -10.19
C THR A 54 1.80 -4.24 -8.80
N VAL A 55 1.53 -2.93 -8.72
CA VAL A 55 1.50 -2.21 -7.45
C VAL A 55 0.37 -2.74 -6.56
N TYR A 56 -0.83 -2.92 -7.11
CA TYR A 56 -1.96 -3.52 -6.40
C TYR A 56 -1.62 -4.90 -5.83
N PHE A 57 -1.02 -5.77 -6.66
CA PHE A 57 -0.67 -7.13 -6.25
C PHE A 57 0.40 -7.12 -5.16
N TYR A 58 1.44 -6.29 -5.31
CA TYR A 58 2.49 -6.13 -4.30
C TYR A 58 1.91 -5.81 -2.92
N PHE A 59 1.05 -4.79 -2.82
CA PHE A 59 0.47 -4.38 -1.54
C PHE A 59 -0.53 -5.41 -1.00
N THR A 60 -1.51 -5.82 -1.81
CA THR A 60 -2.57 -6.71 -1.34
C THR A 60 -2.07 -8.09 -0.94
N TRP A 61 -1.13 -8.66 -1.72
CA TRP A 61 -0.51 -9.94 -1.38
C TRP A 61 0.30 -9.86 -0.09
N SER A 62 1.13 -8.83 0.05
CA SER A 62 1.95 -8.61 1.25
C SER A 62 1.10 -8.47 2.51
N TRP A 63 -0.03 -7.77 2.42
CA TRP A 63 -0.94 -7.56 3.53
C TRP A 63 -1.74 -8.80 3.92
N VAL A 64 -2.31 -9.53 2.94
CA VAL A 64 -3.17 -10.70 3.23
C VAL A 64 -2.34 -11.87 3.74
N LYS A 65 -1.19 -12.14 3.10
CA LYS A 65 -0.36 -13.31 3.43
C LYS A 65 0.64 -13.04 4.55
N GLY A 66 1.19 -11.82 4.60
CA GLY A 66 2.31 -11.48 5.49
C GLY A 66 2.01 -10.43 6.56
N ARG A 67 0.80 -9.86 6.61
CA ARG A 67 0.41 -8.72 7.48
C ARG A 67 1.23 -7.44 7.30
N GLN A 68 2.24 -7.46 6.43
CA GLN A 68 3.30 -6.46 6.35
C GLN A 68 3.84 -6.38 4.93
N THR A 69 4.05 -5.16 4.45
CA THR A 69 4.94 -4.88 3.32
C THR A 69 6.40 -4.90 3.76
N LEU A 70 7.32 -4.78 2.80
CA LEU A 70 8.74 -4.64 3.13
C LEU A 70 9.01 -3.36 3.93
N GLY A 71 8.39 -2.23 3.58
CA GLY A 71 8.49 -1.00 4.35
C GLY A 71 7.93 -1.13 5.76
N MET A 72 6.84 -1.87 5.94
CA MET A 72 6.30 -2.15 7.27
C MET A 72 7.25 -3.00 8.13
N LYS A 73 7.94 -3.97 7.51
CA LYS A 73 8.96 -4.79 8.17
C LYS A 73 10.16 -3.96 8.62
N THR A 74 10.68 -3.06 7.78
CA THR A 74 11.83 -2.21 8.15
C THR A 74 11.50 -1.28 9.31
N TRP A 75 10.25 -0.81 9.39
CA TRP A 75 9.78 0.07 10.47
C TRP A 75 9.10 -0.65 11.65
N LYS A 76 9.15 -2.00 11.65
CA LYS A 76 8.71 -2.90 12.74
C LYS A 76 7.25 -2.70 13.15
N PHE A 77 6.32 -2.76 12.21
CA PHE A 77 4.89 -2.76 12.51
C PHE A 77 4.09 -3.57 11.49
N GLN A 78 2.90 -4.02 11.86
CA GLN A 78 2.03 -4.84 11.01
C GLN A 78 0.58 -4.41 11.02
N ILE A 79 -0.16 -4.83 10.00
CA ILE A 79 -1.62 -4.71 9.97
C ILE A 79 -2.27 -5.96 10.56
N GLU A 80 -3.31 -5.73 11.35
CA GLU A 80 -4.25 -6.76 11.75
C GLU A 80 -5.70 -6.24 11.75
N GLN A 81 -6.64 -7.19 11.77
CA GLN A 81 -8.04 -6.90 12.04
C GLN A 81 -8.26 -6.55 13.52
N SER A 82 -9.45 -6.04 13.86
CA SER A 82 -9.81 -5.71 15.25
C SER A 82 -9.68 -6.88 16.22
N ASN A 83 -9.91 -8.11 15.73
CA ASN A 83 -9.84 -9.38 16.45
C ASN A 83 -8.44 -10.03 16.42
N GLY A 84 -7.43 -9.40 15.80
CA GLY A 84 -6.06 -9.94 15.69
C GLY A 84 -5.82 -10.88 14.51
N ASP A 85 -6.84 -11.11 13.68
CA ASP A 85 -6.75 -11.97 12.50
C ASP A 85 -6.09 -11.28 11.30
N ASN A 86 -5.76 -12.10 10.30
CA ASN A 86 -5.25 -11.64 9.01
C ASN A 86 -6.29 -10.79 8.29
N ILE A 87 -5.81 -9.86 7.48
CA ILE A 87 -6.70 -9.06 6.62
C ILE A 87 -7.26 -9.94 5.50
N THR A 88 -8.54 -9.76 5.17
CA THR A 88 -9.15 -10.41 4.00
C THR A 88 -8.80 -9.68 2.70
N HIS A 89 -8.88 -10.37 1.56
CA HIS A 89 -8.70 -9.76 0.24
C HIS A 89 -9.64 -8.56 0.00
N LYS A 90 -10.90 -8.65 0.46
CA LYS A 90 -11.88 -7.56 0.36
C LYS A 90 -11.41 -6.31 1.12
N GLN A 91 -10.90 -6.48 2.33
CA GLN A 91 -10.39 -5.36 3.12
C GLN A 91 -9.09 -4.80 2.54
N ALA A 92 -8.21 -5.66 2.00
CA ALA A 92 -7.00 -5.21 1.33
C ALA A 92 -7.32 -4.35 0.10
N PHE A 93 -8.33 -4.73 -0.69
CA PHE A 93 -8.81 -3.92 -1.82
C PHE A 93 -9.36 -2.55 -1.38
N VAL A 94 -10.25 -2.53 -0.39
CA VAL A 94 -10.82 -1.27 0.15
C VAL A 94 -9.69 -0.38 0.69
N ARG A 95 -8.74 -0.96 1.41
CA ARG A 95 -7.57 -0.24 1.94
C ARG A 95 -6.72 0.34 0.83
N PHE A 96 -6.43 -0.42 -0.23
CA PHE A 96 -5.67 0.05 -1.39
C PHE A 96 -6.37 1.21 -2.09
N ALA A 97 -7.65 1.04 -2.45
CA ALA A 97 -8.42 2.09 -3.13
C ALA A 97 -8.49 3.38 -2.31
N LEU A 98 -8.78 3.28 -1.02
CA LEU A 98 -8.83 4.44 -0.13
C LEU A 98 -7.47 5.05 0.15
N ALA A 99 -6.40 4.25 0.20
CA ALA A 99 -5.04 4.77 0.33
C ALA A 99 -4.64 5.57 -0.92
N THR A 100 -4.95 5.06 -2.12
CA THR A 100 -4.72 5.76 -3.39
C THR A 100 -5.51 7.07 -3.45
N ILE A 101 -6.79 7.05 -3.08
CA ILE A 101 -7.61 8.29 -2.99
C ILE A 101 -7.01 9.25 -1.95
N SER A 102 -6.64 8.75 -0.77
CA SER A 102 -6.04 9.60 0.28
C SER A 102 -4.75 10.26 -0.19
N PHE A 103 -3.93 9.55 -0.97
CA PHE A 103 -2.71 10.08 -1.56
C PHE A 103 -3.01 11.12 -2.66
N ALA A 104 -4.01 10.83 -3.52
CA ALA A 104 -4.46 11.75 -4.57
C ALA A 104 -4.98 13.09 -4.01
N VAL A 105 -5.65 13.08 -2.84
CA VAL A 105 -6.09 14.30 -2.16
C VAL A 105 -5.01 14.84 -1.20
N VAL A 106 -3.75 14.90 -1.67
CA VAL A 106 -2.58 15.49 -0.96
C VAL A 106 -2.34 14.89 0.44
N GLY A 107 -2.66 13.61 0.63
CA GLY A 107 -2.44 12.94 1.90
C GLY A 107 -3.39 13.38 3.03
N LEU A 108 -4.52 14.04 2.74
CA LEU A 108 -5.48 14.48 3.77
C LEU A 108 -5.99 13.31 4.64
N GLY A 109 -6.09 12.11 4.08
CA GLY A 109 -6.45 10.90 4.83
C GLY A 109 -5.41 10.48 5.88
N PHE A 110 -4.15 10.90 5.71
CA PHE A 110 -3.08 10.76 6.71
C PHE A 110 -3.06 11.92 7.71
N VAL A 111 -3.35 13.14 7.25
CA VAL A 111 -3.46 14.32 8.13
C VAL A 111 -4.59 14.14 9.15
N TYR A 112 -5.70 13.50 8.75
CA TYR A 112 -6.78 13.12 9.67
C TYR A 112 -6.29 12.29 10.88
N GLN A 113 -5.21 11.52 10.72
CA GLN A 113 -4.63 10.75 11.82
C GLN A 113 -4.14 11.65 12.97
N LEU A 114 -3.62 12.84 12.67
CA LEU A 114 -3.08 13.77 13.67
C LEU A 114 -4.17 14.37 14.57
N PHE A 115 -5.39 14.46 14.06
CA PHE A 115 -6.54 15.00 14.78
C PHE A 115 -7.39 13.92 15.47
N ASN A 116 -7.12 12.64 15.18
CA ASN A 116 -7.92 11.52 15.65
C ASN A 116 -7.26 10.82 16.87
N LYS A 117 -7.99 10.74 17.99
CA LYS A 117 -7.54 10.07 19.23
C LYS A 117 -7.23 8.58 19.06
N ASP A 118 -7.74 7.96 18.01
CA ASP A 118 -7.51 6.54 17.71
C ASP A 118 -6.27 6.27 16.84
N ASN A 119 -5.59 7.30 16.34
CA ASN A 119 -4.45 7.21 15.41
C ASN A 119 -4.75 6.36 14.16
N LEU A 120 -6.00 6.34 13.70
CA LEU A 120 -6.43 5.63 12.49
C LEU A 120 -6.52 6.60 11.31
N ALA A 121 -5.91 6.22 10.18
CA ALA A 121 -6.12 6.90 8.91
C ALA A 121 -7.48 6.52 8.29
N TRP A 122 -7.94 7.26 7.27
CA TRP A 122 -9.22 6.98 6.61
C TRP A 122 -9.31 5.55 6.08
N HIS A 123 -8.27 5.08 5.41
CA HIS A 123 -8.22 3.72 4.89
C HIS A 123 -8.29 2.68 6.02
N ASP A 124 -7.60 2.90 7.15
CA ASP A 124 -7.63 2.00 8.32
C ASP A 124 -9.05 1.85 8.89
N LYS A 125 -9.76 2.98 9.07
CA LYS A 125 -11.10 3.03 9.66
C LYS A 125 -12.12 2.27 8.80
N HIS A 126 -12.10 2.51 7.49
CA HIS A 126 -13.08 1.90 6.57
C HIS A 126 -12.77 0.43 6.26
N SER A 127 -11.50 0.01 6.25
CA SER A 127 -11.14 -1.41 6.12
C SER A 127 -11.29 -2.20 7.43
N LYS A 128 -11.64 -1.55 8.54
CA LYS A 128 -11.72 -2.16 9.89
C LYS A 128 -10.42 -2.84 10.32
N THR A 129 -9.29 -2.20 9.99
CA THR A 129 -7.94 -2.70 10.30
C THR A 129 -7.17 -1.69 11.14
N ARG A 130 -6.21 -2.16 11.93
CA ARG A 130 -5.28 -1.30 12.68
C ARG A 130 -3.84 -1.66 12.37
N LEU A 131 -2.95 -0.69 12.56
CA LEU A 131 -1.51 -0.93 12.62
C LEU A 131 -1.09 -1.12 14.06
N ILE A 132 -0.35 -2.20 14.32
CA ILE A 132 0.27 -2.50 15.61
C ILE A 132 1.79 -2.56 15.45
N LYS A 133 2.56 -2.08 16.43
CA LYS A 133 4.01 -2.28 16.46
C LYS A 133 4.32 -3.76 16.70
N ASN A 134 5.42 -4.22 16.12
CA ASN A 134 6.02 -5.52 16.42
C ASN A 134 6.92 -5.42 17.66
#